data_AF-A0AAD9X533-F1
#
_entry.id   AF-A0AAD9X533-F1
#
_cell.length_a   1.000
_cell.length_b   1.000
_cell.length_c   1.000
_cell.angle_alpha   90.00
_cell.angle_beta   90.00
_cell.angle_gamma   90.00
#
_symmetry.space_group_name_H-M   'P 1'
#
loop_
_entity.id
_entity.type
_entity.pdbx_description
1 polymer ?
#
loop_
_entity_poly.entity_id
_entity_poly.type
_entity_poly.pdbx_seq_one_letter_code
_entity_poly.pdbx_strand_id
1 'polypeptide(L)'
;MAGTSRVARAYEDEDDNDDYQPISSLLLGMGATDRVRAPRDVTRAGCRVAFRVNFNRDTGLWIVREFFVDHNHLLALPSQVQFIKSNRIVKYAKIAQVKSMRNVGVKTSQVVDFMVEQVGTYENMGCIRKDVQNWLDAVRRDEQLESDSDTVIAYLMAKAEADPGFFFKYSVDENNRLEN
;
A
#
# COMPACT_ATOMS: atom_id res chain seq x y z
N MET A 1 15.79 2.70 26.72
CA MET A 1 14.77 3.09 27.71
C MET A 1 13.64 2.07 27.63
N ALA A 2 12.95 1.84 28.73
CA ALA A 2 12.29 0.57 29.08
C ALA A 2 11.23 0.06 28.08
N GLY A 3 11.45 -1.14 27.53
CA GLY A 3 10.38 -1.95 26.94
C GLY A 3 9.53 -2.54 28.05
N THR A 4 8.27 -2.11 28.14
CA THR A 4 7.31 -2.63 29.13
C THR A 4 6.76 -3.97 28.66
N SER A 5 7.44 -5.05 28.99
CA SER A 5 6.87 -6.39 28.95
C SER A 5 5.95 -6.58 30.16
N ARG A 6 4.65 -6.80 29.93
CA ARG A 6 3.71 -7.22 30.98
C ARG A 6 3.60 -8.74 30.94
N VAL A 7 4.28 -9.39 31.87
CA VAL A 7 4.27 -10.85 32.07
C VAL A 7 3.70 -11.12 33.45
N ALA A 8 2.69 -11.98 33.55
CA ALA A 8 2.35 -12.64 34.82
C ALA A 8 3.17 -13.93 34.93
N ARG A 9 3.94 -14.07 36.02
CA ARG A 9 4.79 -15.23 36.40
C ARG A 9 3.93 -16.50 36.53
N ALA A 10 4.26 -17.66 35.95
CA ALA A 10 5.42 -18.57 36.05
C ALA A 10 5.24 -19.67 37.13
N TYR A 11 5.14 -20.93 36.68
CA TYR A 11 5.59 -22.12 37.39
C TYR A 11 6.22 -23.08 36.37
N GLU A 12 7.34 -23.68 36.77
CA GLU A 12 8.06 -24.77 36.09
C GLU A 12 7.40 -26.09 36.47
N ASP A 13 7.32 -27.04 35.54
CA ASP A 13 7.30 -28.48 35.84
C ASP A 13 7.98 -29.22 34.68
N GLU A 14 8.92 -30.10 35.05
CA GLU A 14 9.68 -31.00 34.20
C GLU A 14 8.90 -32.29 33.88
N ASP A 15 9.31 -32.92 32.79
CA ASP A 15 9.23 -34.35 32.42
C ASP A 15 8.00 -34.97 31.72
N ASP A 16 8.36 -35.51 30.53
CA ASP A 16 7.97 -36.77 29.90
C ASP A 16 6.71 -36.89 28.99
N ASN A 17 7.01 -36.73 27.68
CA ASN A 17 6.83 -37.74 26.62
C ASN A 17 5.42 -38.04 26.09
N ASP A 18 5.11 -37.54 24.87
CA ASP A 18 4.67 -38.39 23.75
C ASP A 18 4.56 -37.60 22.43
N ASP A 19 5.34 -38.02 21.44
CA ASP A 19 5.07 -38.03 19.99
C ASP A 19 4.09 -36.98 19.40
N TYR A 20 4.50 -35.71 19.33
CA TYR A 20 3.84 -34.73 18.45
C TYR A 20 4.49 -34.75 17.06
N GLN A 21 4.02 -35.65 16.21
CA GLN A 21 4.24 -35.58 14.76
C GLN A 21 3.64 -34.27 14.23
N PRO A 22 4.39 -33.45 13.48
CA PRO A 22 3.88 -32.18 12.96
C PRO A 22 2.69 -32.45 12.05
N ILE A 23 1.68 -31.57 12.10
CA ILE A 23 0.47 -31.59 11.26
C ILE A 23 0.86 -31.28 9.79
N SER A 24 1.59 -32.18 9.16
CA SER A 24 1.94 -32.15 7.73
C SER A 24 1.06 -33.11 6.90
N SER A 25 0.06 -33.75 7.50
CA SER A 25 -0.66 -34.86 6.86
C SER A 25 -2.14 -34.59 6.52
N LEU A 26 -2.69 -33.39 6.75
CA LEU A 26 -4.13 -33.14 6.54
C LEU A 26 -4.51 -31.88 5.74
N LEU A 27 -3.65 -31.45 4.80
CA LEU A 27 -4.03 -30.53 3.72
C LEU A 27 -3.39 -30.92 2.38
N LEU A 28 -3.44 -32.21 2.03
CA LEU A 28 -3.10 -32.69 0.68
C LEU A 28 -4.27 -32.37 -0.27
N GLY A 29 -4.39 -31.10 -0.68
CA GLY A 29 -5.51 -30.69 -1.54
C GLY A 29 -5.52 -29.26 -2.04
N MET A 30 -4.51 -28.43 -1.77
CA MET A 30 -4.36 -27.13 -2.43
C MET A 30 -2.88 -26.88 -2.64
N GLY A 31 -2.42 -27.19 -3.86
CA GLY A 31 -1.05 -26.93 -4.27
C GLY A 31 -0.68 -25.48 -3.93
N ALA A 32 0.44 -25.31 -3.26
CA ALA A 32 1.17 -24.06 -3.28
C ALA A 32 1.46 -23.77 -4.75
N THR A 33 0.55 -23.04 -5.41
CA THR A 33 0.87 -22.45 -6.70
C THR A 33 2.06 -21.56 -6.40
N ASP A 34 3.22 -21.92 -6.94
CA ASP A 34 4.36 -21.04 -6.99
C ASP A 34 3.88 -19.78 -7.72
N ARG A 35 3.44 -18.76 -6.96
CA ARG A 35 2.83 -17.53 -7.49
C ARG A 35 3.95 -16.66 -8.02
N VAL A 36 4.59 -17.12 -9.09
CA VAL A 36 5.60 -16.38 -9.82
C VAL A 36 4.89 -15.18 -10.44
N ARG A 37 5.23 -13.98 -9.96
CA ARG A 37 4.75 -12.73 -10.57
C ARG A 37 5.28 -12.70 -12.00
N ALA A 38 4.39 -12.39 -12.94
CA ALA A 38 4.79 -12.18 -14.33
C ALA A 38 5.93 -11.15 -14.41
N PRO A 39 6.90 -11.35 -15.31
CA PRO A 39 7.97 -10.38 -15.52
C PRO A 39 7.37 -9.02 -15.86
N ARG A 40 8.00 -7.95 -15.35
CA ARG A 40 7.53 -6.58 -15.61
C ARG A 40 7.82 -6.19 -17.05
N ASP A 41 6.90 -5.46 -17.65
CA ASP A 41 7.10 -4.88 -18.97
C ASP A 41 8.29 -3.92 -18.99
N VAL A 42 9.02 -3.92 -20.10
CA VAL A 42 10.09 -2.95 -20.35
C VAL A 42 9.47 -1.59 -20.61
N THR A 43 9.66 -0.65 -19.67
CA THR A 43 9.06 0.69 -19.72
C THR A 43 10.03 1.79 -20.14
N ARG A 44 11.31 1.46 -20.43
CA ARG A 44 12.35 2.43 -20.78
C ARG A 44 13.05 2.03 -22.08
N ALA A 45 13.13 2.99 -23.03
CA ALA A 45 13.79 2.81 -24.33
C ALA A 45 15.29 3.22 -24.34
N GLY A 46 15.88 3.49 -23.17
CA GLY A 46 17.26 3.98 -23.09
C GLY A 46 17.46 5.38 -23.69
N CYS A 47 16.40 6.19 -23.78
CA CYS A 47 16.46 7.56 -24.29
C CYS A 47 17.40 8.43 -23.45
N ARG A 48 18.24 9.23 -24.12
CA ARG A 48 19.22 10.13 -23.48
C ARG A 48 18.78 11.59 -23.40
N VAL A 49 17.52 11.88 -23.70
CA VAL A 49 16.94 13.22 -23.51
C VAL A 49 17.15 13.68 -22.07
N ALA A 50 17.62 14.91 -21.88
CA ALA A 50 17.85 15.45 -20.54
C ALA A 50 17.75 16.97 -20.55
N PHE A 51 17.16 17.52 -19.49
CA PHE A 51 17.25 18.93 -19.13
C PHE A 51 17.62 18.98 -17.65
N ARG A 52 18.90 19.26 -17.36
CA ARG A 52 19.43 19.32 -15.99
C ARG A 52 19.83 20.75 -15.67
N VAL A 53 19.26 21.28 -14.59
CA VAL A 53 19.54 22.62 -14.11
C VAL A 53 20.10 22.52 -12.69
N ASN A 54 21.21 23.22 -12.44
CA ASN A 54 21.84 23.32 -11.15
C ASN A 54 21.75 24.77 -10.65
N PHE A 55 21.52 24.95 -9.35
CA PHE A 55 21.64 26.26 -8.72
C PHE A 55 23.09 26.51 -8.31
N ASN A 56 23.71 27.54 -8.87
CA ASN A 56 25.03 28.00 -8.47
C ASN A 56 24.89 28.95 -7.27
N ARG A 57 25.40 28.53 -6.11
CA ARG A 57 25.29 29.30 -4.86
C ARG A 57 26.18 30.54 -4.83
N ASP A 58 27.30 30.53 -5.56
CA ASP A 58 28.28 31.63 -5.55
C ASP A 58 27.79 32.80 -6.40
N THR A 59 27.17 32.49 -7.54
CA THR A 59 26.61 33.51 -8.45
C THR A 59 25.13 33.79 -8.19
N GLY A 60 24.45 32.92 -7.44
CA GLY A 60 23.01 33.01 -7.20
C GLY A 60 22.15 32.70 -8.44
N LEU A 61 22.73 32.09 -9.48
CA LEU A 61 22.07 31.84 -10.77
C LEU A 61 21.76 30.36 -10.99
N TRP A 62 20.69 30.09 -11.74
CA TRP A 62 20.39 28.76 -12.27
C TRP A 62 21.17 28.52 -13.57
N ILE A 63 21.94 27.44 -13.62
CA ILE A 63 22.79 27.07 -14.76
C ILE A 63 22.27 25.77 -15.36
N VAL A 64 22.03 25.76 -16.66
CA VAL A 64 21.71 24.55 -17.42
C VAL A 64 23.01 23.75 -17.63
N ARG A 65 23.11 22.55 -17.05
CA ARG A 65 24.29 21.67 -17.13
C ARG A 65 24.22 20.73 -18.33
N GLU A 66 23.04 20.18 -18.60
CA GLU A 66 22.81 19.24 -19.69
C GLU A 66 21.52 19.59 -20.40
N PHE A 67 21.57 19.63 -21.73
CA PHE A 67 20.43 19.86 -22.59
C PHE A 67 20.55 18.96 -23.83
N PHE A 68 19.84 17.84 -23.81
CA PHE A 68 19.70 16.92 -24.95
C PHE A 68 18.22 16.87 -25.32
N VAL A 69 17.89 17.25 -26.55
CA VAL A 69 16.50 17.37 -27.03
C VAL A 69 16.08 16.16 -27.86
N ASP A 70 17.02 15.51 -28.52
CA ASP A 70 16.72 14.42 -29.45
C ASP A 70 16.23 13.17 -28.72
N HIS A 71 15.06 12.69 -29.15
CA HIS A 71 14.47 11.44 -28.68
C HIS A 71 14.80 10.30 -29.64
N ASN A 72 15.03 9.10 -29.09
CA ASN A 72 15.19 7.87 -29.87
C ASN A 72 13.90 7.05 -30.00
N HIS A 73 12.75 7.66 -29.67
CA HIS A 73 11.43 7.06 -29.71
C HIS A 73 10.40 8.14 -30.08
N LEU A 74 9.21 7.71 -30.50
CA LEU A 74 8.10 8.62 -30.73
C LEU A 74 7.68 9.30 -29.42
N LEU A 75 7.33 10.59 -29.51
CA LEU A 75 6.73 11.31 -28.39
C LEU A 75 5.31 10.78 -28.15
N ALA A 76 4.86 10.86 -26.90
CA ALA A 76 3.51 10.45 -26.54
C ALA A 76 2.48 11.31 -27.29
N LEU A 77 1.51 10.64 -27.92
CA LEU A 77 0.38 11.31 -28.54
C LEU A 77 -0.52 11.95 -27.47
N PRO A 78 -1.32 12.99 -27.80
CA PRO A 78 -2.26 13.60 -26.86
C PRO A 78 -3.16 12.58 -26.13
N SER A 79 -3.65 11.56 -26.85
CA SER A 79 -4.47 10.48 -26.28
C SER A 79 -3.73 9.55 -25.30
N GLN A 80 -2.39 9.57 -25.34
CA GLN A 80 -1.52 8.78 -24.48
C GLN A 80 -1.00 9.55 -23.27
N VAL A 81 -1.13 10.89 -23.27
CA VAL A 81 -0.66 11.77 -22.18
C VAL A 81 -1.24 11.38 -20.83
N GLN A 82 -2.50 10.91 -20.80
CA GLN A 82 -3.20 10.43 -19.60
C GLN A 82 -2.54 9.20 -18.94
N PHE A 83 -1.69 8.46 -19.65
CA PHE A 83 -1.00 7.29 -19.10
C PHE A 83 0.38 7.63 -18.55
N ILE A 84 0.91 8.82 -18.83
CA ILE A 84 2.21 9.28 -18.33
C ILE A 84 2.10 9.57 -16.84
N LYS A 85 2.91 8.88 -16.03
CA LYS A 85 2.84 8.97 -14.56
C LYS A 85 2.95 10.41 -14.03
N SER A 86 3.79 11.26 -14.62
CA SER A 86 3.95 12.67 -14.20
C SER A 86 2.68 13.51 -14.43
N ASN A 87 1.83 13.09 -15.37
CA ASN A 87 0.61 13.81 -15.73
C ASN A 87 -0.62 13.27 -15.00
N ARG A 88 -0.50 12.10 -14.35
CA ARG A 88 -1.56 11.46 -13.57
C ARG A 88 -1.58 12.01 -12.15
N ILE A 89 -2.27 13.14 -11.98
CA ILE A 89 -2.39 13.83 -10.69
C ILE A 89 -3.81 13.71 -10.17
N VAL A 90 -3.97 12.98 -9.07
CA VAL A 90 -5.25 12.87 -8.37
C VAL A 90 -5.40 14.05 -7.42
N LYS A 91 -6.20 15.04 -7.82
CA LYS A 91 -6.50 16.22 -6.99
C LYS A 91 -7.38 15.85 -5.79
N TYR A 92 -7.15 16.50 -4.65
CA TYR A 92 -7.96 16.33 -3.43
C TYR A 92 -9.46 16.53 -3.66
N ALA A 93 -9.87 17.48 -4.51
CA ALA A 93 -11.29 17.71 -4.81
C ALA A 93 -11.98 16.48 -5.40
N LYS A 94 -11.32 15.76 -6.32
CA LYS A 94 -11.85 14.52 -6.91
C LYS A 94 -12.03 13.46 -5.84
N ILE A 95 -11.02 13.29 -5.01
CA ILE A 95 -11.09 12.36 -3.89
C ILE A 95 -12.23 12.68 -2.94
N ALA A 96 -12.42 13.95 -2.58
CA ALA A 96 -13.50 14.36 -1.71
C ALA A 96 -14.86 13.95 -2.29
N GLN A 97 -15.06 14.18 -3.60
CA GLN A 97 -16.25 13.71 -4.31
C GLN A 97 -16.38 12.18 -4.31
N VAL A 98 -15.28 11.42 -4.51
CA VAL A 98 -15.30 9.95 -4.39
C VAL A 98 -15.71 9.51 -2.99
N LYS A 99 -15.13 10.11 -1.94
CA LYS A 99 -15.47 9.80 -0.55
C LYS A 99 -16.95 10.07 -0.25
N SER A 100 -17.45 11.24 -0.65
CA SER A 100 -18.87 11.60 -0.44
C SER A 100 -19.84 10.63 -1.11
N MET A 101 -19.57 10.22 -2.35
CA MET A 101 -20.42 9.25 -3.05
C MET A 101 -20.29 7.83 -2.50
N ARG A 102 -19.09 7.44 -2.05
CA ARG A 102 -18.88 6.15 -1.39
C ARG A 102 -19.64 6.06 -0.07
N ASN A 103 -19.74 7.17 0.68
CA ASN A 103 -20.47 7.22 1.95
C ASN A 103 -21.98 6.96 1.78
N VAL A 104 -22.54 7.25 0.60
CA VAL A 104 -23.94 6.91 0.26
C VAL A 104 -24.07 5.57 -0.48
N GLY A 105 -23.02 4.76 -0.49
CA GLY A 105 -23.03 3.39 -1.01
C GLY A 105 -22.69 3.23 -2.49
N VAL A 106 -22.31 4.30 -3.19
CA VAL A 106 -21.93 4.22 -4.62
C VAL A 106 -20.54 3.60 -4.75
N LYS A 107 -20.38 2.63 -5.66
CA LYS A 107 -19.08 1.99 -5.89
C LYS A 107 -18.10 2.98 -6.51
N THR A 108 -16.84 2.94 -6.08
CA THR A 108 -15.78 3.81 -6.63
C THR A 108 -15.67 3.76 -8.16
N SER A 109 -15.91 2.60 -8.77
CA SER A 109 -15.93 2.46 -10.23
C SER A 109 -17.01 3.34 -10.87
N GLN A 110 -18.22 3.34 -10.31
CA GLN A 110 -19.34 4.14 -10.80
C GLN A 110 -19.09 5.63 -10.59
N VAL A 111 -18.47 6.02 -9.48
CA VAL A 111 -18.10 7.42 -9.24
C VAL A 111 -17.06 7.90 -10.26
N VAL A 112 -16.07 7.07 -10.58
CA VAL A 112 -15.07 7.39 -11.61
C VAL A 112 -15.73 7.51 -12.97
N ASP A 113 -16.65 6.62 -13.33
CA ASP A 113 -17.37 6.68 -14.60
C ASP A 113 -18.23 7.94 -14.70
N PHE A 114 -18.92 8.31 -13.63
CA PHE A 114 -19.65 9.57 -13.52
C PHE A 114 -18.73 10.79 -13.67
N MET A 115 -17.56 10.79 -13.03
CA MET A 115 -16.59 11.89 -13.18
C MET A 115 -16.10 12.02 -14.62
N VAL A 116 -15.90 10.90 -15.32
CA VAL A 116 -15.52 10.88 -16.73
C VAL A 116 -16.62 11.47 -17.59
N GLU A 117 -17.88 11.13 -17.31
CA GLU A 117 -19.04 11.74 -17.99
C GLU A 117 -19.09 13.26 -17.77
N GLN A 118 -18.77 13.76 -16.58
CA GLN A 118 -18.70 15.20 -16.29
C GLN A 118 -17.61 15.94 -17.09
N VAL A 119 -16.45 15.31 -17.31
CA VAL A 119 -15.33 15.92 -18.08
C VAL A 119 -15.36 15.57 -19.57
N GLY A 120 -16.32 14.74 -19.99
CA GLY A 120 -16.56 14.30 -21.36
C GLY A 120 -15.70 13.12 -21.82
N THR A 121 -14.45 12.99 -21.34
CA THR A 121 -13.55 11.91 -21.76
C THR A 121 -12.59 11.47 -20.66
N TYR A 122 -12.06 10.25 -20.78
CA TYR A 122 -10.98 9.77 -19.90
C TYR A 122 -9.71 10.61 -20.01
N GLU A 123 -9.40 11.11 -21.21
CA GLU A 123 -8.23 11.96 -21.47
C GLU A 123 -8.30 13.25 -20.66
N ASN A 124 -9.49 13.84 -20.54
CA ASN A 124 -9.74 15.04 -19.74
C ASN A 124 -9.77 14.76 -18.23
N MET A 125 -9.90 13.50 -17.81
CA MET A 125 -9.90 13.13 -16.40
C MET A 125 -8.54 13.40 -15.76
N GLY A 126 -7.42 13.35 -16.49
CA GLY A 126 -6.08 13.64 -15.95
C GLY A 126 -5.58 12.67 -14.86
N CYS A 127 -6.29 11.56 -14.64
CA CYS A 127 -5.85 10.41 -13.85
C CYS A 127 -6.64 9.19 -14.32
N ILE A 128 -6.15 7.99 -14.07
CA ILE A 128 -6.89 6.77 -14.39
C ILE A 128 -7.62 6.21 -13.16
N ARG A 129 -8.62 5.36 -13.36
CA ARG A 129 -9.37 4.68 -12.28
C ARG A 129 -8.45 4.05 -11.23
N LYS A 130 -7.34 3.44 -11.68
CA LYS A 130 -6.36 2.81 -10.78
C LYS A 130 -5.65 3.80 -9.87
N ASP A 131 -5.42 5.04 -10.31
CA ASP A 131 -4.80 6.06 -9.47
C ASP A 131 -5.72 6.45 -8.31
N VAL A 132 -7.01 6.62 -8.58
CA VAL A 132 -8.04 6.88 -7.56
C VAL A 132 -8.09 5.74 -6.55
N GLN A 133 -8.12 4.50 -7.04
CA GLN A 133 -8.13 3.32 -6.15
C GLN A 133 -6.86 3.26 -5.29
N ASN A 134 -5.69 3.43 -5.89
CA ASN A 134 -4.41 3.41 -5.15
C ASN A 134 -4.36 4.51 -4.09
N TRP A 135 -4.93 5.67 -4.37
CA TRP A 135 -5.02 6.77 -3.40
C TRP A 135 -5.92 6.38 -2.22
N LEU A 136 -7.11 5.82 -2.49
CA LEU A 136 -8.02 5.33 -1.44
C LEU A 136 -7.39 4.21 -0.61
N ASP A 137 -6.67 3.29 -1.25
CA ASP A 137 -5.96 2.20 -0.59
C ASP A 137 -4.79 2.72 0.26
N ALA A 138 -4.16 3.82 -0.15
CA ALA A 138 -3.13 4.48 0.66
C ALA A 138 -3.75 5.09 1.92
N VAL A 139 -4.85 5.83 1.78
CA VAL A 139 -5.59 6.38 2.94
C VAL A 139 -6.09 5.28 3.87
N ARG A 140 -6.66 4.21 3.33
CA ARG A 140 -7.14 3.10 4.15
C ARG A 140 -6.00 2.45 4.94
N ARG A 141 -4.82 2.29 4.34
CA ARG A 141 -3.64 1.74 5.04
C ARG A 141 -3.11 2.67 6.12
N ASP A 142 -3.21 3.98 5.90
CA ASP A 142 -2.86 4.99 6.89
C ASP A 142 -3.82 4.93 8.09
N GLU A 143 -5.12 4.81 7.83
CA GLU A 143 -6.17 4.68 8.85
C GLU A 143 -6.16 3.31 9.59
N GLN A 144 -5.76 2.22 8.92
CA GLN A 144 -5.80 0.86 9.48
C GLN A 144 -4.63 0.49 10.40
N LEU A 145 -3.56 1.28 10.46
CA LEU A 145 -2.38 0.96 11.27
C LEU A 145 -2.69 0.81 12.77
N GLU A 146 -3.76 1.43 13.27
CA GLU A 146 -4.16 1.36 14.68
C GLU A 146 -5.32 0.38 14.95
N SER A 147 -6.15 0.02 13.96
CA SER A 147 -7.45 -0.62 14.24
C SER A 147 -7.42 -2.14 14.32
N ASP A 148 -6.71 -2.82 13.42
CA ASP A 148 -6.89 -4.27 13.26
C ASP A 148 -6.17 -5.05 14.38
N SER A 149 -4.96 -4.63 14.76
CA SER A 149 -4.20 -5.24 15.86
C SER A 149 -4.89 -5.05 17.20
N ASP A 150 -5.40 -3.85 17.48
CA ASP A 150 -6.03 -3.53 18.76
C ASP A 150 -7.35 -4.29 18.93
N THR A 151 -8.12 -4.46 17.85
CA THR A 151 -9.35 -5.26 17.85
C THR A 151 -9.05 -6.74 18.13
N VAL A 152 -7.99 -7.28 17.51
CA VAL A 152 -7.57 -8.67 17.74
C VAL A 152 -7.05 -8.86 19.17
N ILE A 153 -6.23 -7.94 19.67
CA ILE A 153 -5.74 -7.97 21.06
C ILE A 153 -6.91 -7.91 22.05
N ALA A 154 -7.87 -7.00 21.85
CA ALA A 154 -9.05 -6.88 22.69
C ALA A 154 -9.89 -8.17 22.69
N TYR A 155 -10.05 -8.81 21.52
CA TYR A 155 -10.71 -10.10 21.43
C TYR A 155 -9.95 -11.20 22.18
N LEU A 156 -8.62 -11.27 22.03
CA LEU A 156 -7.78 -12.24 22.72
C LEU A 156 -7.83 -12.04 24.25
N MET A 157 -7.83 -10.79 24.71
CA MET A 157 -8.02 -10.45 26.12
C MET A 157 -9.37 -10.93 26.64
N ALA A 158 -10.47 -10.61 25.95
CA ALA A 158 -11.81 -11.07 26.33
C ALA A 158 -11.93 -12.60 26.34
N LYS A 159 -11.22 -13.29 25.44
CA LYS A 159 -11.20 -14.76 25.39
C LYS A 159 -10.41 -15.37 26.55
N ALA A 160 -9.30 -14.75 26.95
CA ALA A 160 -8.53 -15.17 28.13
C ALA A 160 -9.31 -14.96 29.43
N GLU A 161 -10.17 -13.94 29.49
CA GLU A 161 -11.09 -13.74 30.62
C GLU A 161 -12.21 -14.80 30.68
N ALA A 162 -12.71 -15.21 29.51
CA ALA A 162 -13.81 -16.17 29.42
C ALA A 162 -13.37 -17.63 29.62
N ASP A 163 -12.15 -17.96 29.22
CA ASP A 163 -11.59 -19.31 29.28
C ASP A 163 -10.27 -19.31 30.06
N PRO A 164 -10.25 -19.80 31.32
CA PRO A 164 -9.04 -19.90 32.14
C PRO A 164 -7.92 -20.76 31.52
N GLY A 165 -8.24 -21.60 30.54
CA GLY A 165 -7.27 -22.39 29.78
C GLY A 165 -6.69 -21.67 28.55
N PHE A 166 -7.19 -20.47 28.22
CA PHE A 166 -6.76 -19.72 27.05
C PHE A 166 -5.64 -18.73 27.40
N PHE A 167 -4.47 -18.91 26.77
CA PHE A 167 -3.31 -18.06 26.96
C PHE A 167 -2.81 -17.53 25.62
N PHE A 168 -2.35 -16.27 25.62
CA PHE A 168 -1.70 -15.65 24.46
C PHE A 168 -0.63 -14.65 24.93
N LYS A 169 0.34 -14.38 24.06
CA LYS A 169 1.41 -13.41 24.31
C LYS A 169 1.59 -12.56 23.05
N TYR A 170 1.85 -11.28 23.25
CA TYR A 170 2.23 -10.37 22.18
C TYR A 170 3.30 -9.40 22.69
N SER A 171 4.13 -8.90 21.79
CA SER A 171 5.07 -7.82 22.05
C SER A 171 4.84 -6.70 21.04
N VAL A 172 5.25 -5.50 21.44
CA VAL A 172 4.99 -4.26 20.70
C VAL A 172 6.31 -3.51 20.59
N ASP A 173 6.61 -3.01 19.39
CA ASP A 173 7.82 -2.26 19.08
C ASP A 173 7.76 -0.80 19.60
N GLU A 174 8.85 -0.05 19.40
CA GLU A 174 8.95 1.36 19.81
C GLU A 174 7.92 2.29 19.12
N ASN A 175 7.30 1.84 18.02
CA ASN A 175 6.27 2.57 17.28
C ASN A 175 4.85 2.09 17.61
N ASN A 176 4.67 1.36 18.71
CA ASN A 176 3.40 0.79 19.13
C ASN A 176 2.80 -0.21 18.11
N ARG A 177 3.64 -0.94 17.36
CA ARG A 177 3.21 -1.98 16.41
C ARG A 177 3.53 -3.37 16.93
N LEU A 178 2.69 -4.35 16.61
CA LEU A 178 2.96 -5.75 16.94
C LEU A 178 4.30 -6.20 16.32
N GLU A 179 5.18 -6.73 17.16
CA GLU A 179 6.41 -7.37 16.71
C GLU A 179 6.08 -8.74 16.09
N ASN A 180 6.86 -9.14 15.08
CA ASN A 180 6.67 -10.38 14.32
C ASN A 180 7.70 -11.44 14.71
#